data_AF-A0A6C0JSW5-F1
#
_entry.id   AF-A0A6C0JSW5-F1
#
_cell.length_a   1.000
_cell.length_b   1.000
_cell.length_c   1.000
_cell.angle_alpha   90.00
_cell.angle_beta   90.00
_cell.angle_gamma   90.00
#
_symmetry.space_group_name_H-M   'P 1'
#
loop_
_entity.id
_entity.type
_entity.pdbx_description
1 polymer ?
#
loop_
_entity_poly.entity_id
_entity_poly.type
_entity_poly.pdbx_seq_one_letter_code
_entity_poly.pdbx_strand_id
1 'polypeptide(L)'
;MECHYCNNKFSSKSSLTNHQKRTKYCLKLQGKTSISFNCSGCDKKYTSKENVNYHQKSCISYLLIDKDRIYEEKISFLQEELKKKELTIQQLQKQM
;
A
#
# COMPACT_ATOMS: atom_id res chain seq x y z
N MET A 1 6.17 -28.07 -18.31
CA MET A 1 6.43 -28.26 -16.86
C MET A 1 5.10 -28.47 -16.16
N GLU A 2 5.03 -29.38 -15.20
CA GLU A 2 3.78 -29.78 -14.55
C GLU A 2 3.81 -29.49 -13.04
N CYS A 3 2.67 -29.07 -12.49
CA CYS A 3 2.52 -28.84 -11.06
C CYS A 3 2.21 -30.15 -10.33
N HIS A 4 3.11 -30.63 -9.48
CA HIS A 4 2.93 -31.87 -8.71
C HIS A 4 1.74 -31.87 -7.73
N TYR A 5 1.16 -30.70 -7.43
CA TYR A 5 0.01 -30.59 -6.51
C TYR A 5 -1.34 -30.68 -7.22
N CYS A 6 -1.43 -30.26 -8.48
CA CYS A 6 -2.70 -30.16 -9.19
C CYS A 6 -2.64 -30.59 -10.67
N ASN A 7 -1.50 -31.14 -11.10
CA ASN A 7 -1.21 -31.69 -12.43
C ASN A 7 -1.46 -30.73 -13.61
N ASN A 8 -1.51 -29.42 -13.35
CA ASN A 8 -1.63 -28.42 -14.41
C ASN A 8 -0.31 -28.27 -15.15
N LYS A 9 -0.39 -28.16 -16.48
CA LYS A 9 0.75 -28.02 -17.38
C LYS A 9 0.97 -26.56 -17.76
N PHE A 10 2.24 -26.15 -17.74
CA PHE A 10 2.70 -24.80 -18.03
C PHE A 10 3.80 -24.84 -19.10
N SER A 11 3.79 -23.83 -19.97
CA SER A 11 4.78 -23.63 -21.03
C SER A 11 6.13 -23.15 -20.53
N SER A 12 6.18 -22.48 -19.37
CA SER A 12 7.42 -21.90 -18.81
C SER A 12 7.61 -22.17 -17.31
N LYS A 13 8.87 -22.15 -16.85
CA LYS A 13 9.23 -22.37 -15.43
C LYS A 13 8.71 -21.23 -14.56
N SER A 14 8.74 -20.01 -15.10
CA SER A 14 8.19 -18.83 -14.47
C SER A 14 6.68 -18.99 -14.23
N SER A 15 5.93 -19.45 -15.24
CA SER A 15 4.49 -19.68 -15.12
C SER A 15 4.14 -20.74 -14.07
N LEU A 16 4.85 -21.88 -14.06
CA LEU A 16 4.67 -22.90 -13.02
C LEU A 16 4.98 -22.35 -11.62
N THR A 17 6.09 -21.63 -11.48
CA THR A 17 6.51 -21.03 -10.20
C THR A 17 5.46 -20.04 -9.69
N ASN A 18 4.98 -19.15 -10.57
CA ASN A 18 3.96 -18.16 -10.23
C ASN A 18 2.64 -18.83 -9.84
N HIS A 19 2.24 -19.88 -10.56
CA HIS A 19 1.08 -20.68 -10.22
C HIS A 19 1.18 -21.28 -8.81
N GLN A 20 2.28 -21.98 -8.50
CA GLN A 20 2.48 -22.60 -7.18
C GLN A 20 2.54 -21.58 -6.05
N LYS A 21 3.00 -20.36 -6.31
CA LYS A 21 3.11 -19.29 -5.30
C LYS A 21 1.83 -18.50 -5.08
N ARG A 22 0.98 -18.32 -6.09
CA ARG A 22 -0.11 -17.32 -6.06
C ARG A 22 -1.50 -17.90 -6.25
N THR A 23 -1.63 -19.09 -6.82
CA THR A 23 -2.93 -19.67 -7.13
C THR A 23 -3.57 -20.28 -5.87
N LYS A 24 -4.68 -19.69 -5.41
CA LYS A 24 -5.34 -20.03 -4.13
C LYS A 24 -5.61 -21.54 -3.96
N TYR A 25 -6.17 -22.20 -4.96
CA TYR A 25 -6.46 -23.63 -4.85
C TYR A 25 -5.18 -24.48 -4.79
N CYS A 26 -4.14 -24.10 -5.53
CA CYS A 26 -2.86 -24.81 -5.52
C CYS A 26 -2.13 -24.61 -4.19
N LEU A 27 -2.21 -23.41 -3.60
CA LEU A 27 -1.71 -23.15 -2.24
C LEU A 27 -2.46 -24.00 -1.20
N LYS A 28 -3.79 -24.12 -1.32
CA LYS A 28 -4.58 -24.99 -0.46
C LYS A 28 -4.13 -26.46 -0.56
N LEU A 29 -3.90 -26.97 -1.78
CA LEU A 29 -3.37 -28.32 -2.02
C LEU A 29 -1.95 -28.50 -1.47
N GLN A 30 -1.16 -27.42 -1.41
CA GLN A 30 0.17 -27.41 -0.78
C GLN A 30 0.13 -27.33 0.76
N GLY A 31 -1.05 -27.21 1.39
CA GLY A 31 -1.17 -26.94 2.81
C GLY A 31 -0.71 -25.53 3.22
N LYS A 32 -0.70 -24.57 2.27
CA LYS A 32 -0.27 -23.18 2.49
C LYS A 32 -1.44 -22.23 2.50
N THR A 33 -1.36 -21.22 3.36
CA THR A 33 -2.33 -20.11 3.40
C THR A 33 -2.07 -19.14 2.25
N SER A 34 -3.13 -18.69 1.57
CA SER A 34 -2.99 -17.61 0.59
C SER A 34 -2.74 -16.28 1.30
N ILE A 35 -1.59 -15.67 1.06
CA ILE A 35 -1.34 -14.29 1.48
C ILE A 35 -2.19 -13.38 0.59
N SER A 36 -3.13 -12.67 1.19
CA SER A 36 -3.88 -11.60 0.51
C SER A 36 -3.33 -10.25 0.92
N PHE A 37 -3.16 -9.38 -0.06
CA PHE A 37 -2.83 -7.98 0.14
C PHE A 37 -4.11 -7.15 -0.03
N ASN A 38 -4.42 -6.30 0.93
CA ASN A 38 -5.63 -5.51 0.92
C ASN A 38 -5.29 -4.06 0.56
N CYS A 39 -6.20 -3.37 -0.13
CA CYS A 39 -6.15 -1.93 -0.22
C CYS A 39 -6.43 -1.33 1.16
N SER A 40 -5.65 -0.33 1.59
CA SER A 40 -5.92 0.35 2.88
C SER A 40 -7.13 1.28 2.84
N GLY A 41 -7.63 1.63 1.65
CA GLY A 41 -8.82 2.49 1.50
C GLY A 41 -10.11 1.74 1.16
N CYS A 42 -10.06 0.46 0.77
CA CYS A 42 -11.27 -0.30 0.47
C CYS A 42 -11.07 -1.80 0.69
N ASP A 43 -12.16 -2.59 0.71
CA ASP A 43 -12.10 -4.02 1.02
C ASP A 43 -11.58 -4.93 -0.11
N LYS A 44 -11.04 -4.36 -1.19
CA LYS A 44 -10.51 -5.14 -2.32
C LYS A 44 -9.23 -5.88 -1.92
N LYS A 45 -9.20 -7.18 -2.22
CA LYS A 45 -8.11 -8.11 -1.93
C LYS A 45 -7.38 -8.54 -3.20
N TYR A 46 -6.07 -8.66 -3.10
CA TYR A 46 -5.16 -8.97 -4.20
C TYR A 46 -4.19 -10.09 -3.80
N THR A 47 -3.61 -10.77 -4.79
CA THR A 47 -2.64 -11.87 -4.62
C THR A 47 -1.19 -11.40 -4.70
N SER A 48 -0.96 -10.09 -4.91
CA SER A 48 0.35 -9.48 -5.00
C SER A 48 0.33 -8.04 -4.51
N LYS A 49 1.45 -7.56 -3.98
CA LYS A 49 1.62 -6.17 -3.54
C LYS A 49 1.61 -5.21 -4.73
N GLU A 50 2.18 -5.64 -5.86
CA GLU A 50 2.22 -4.86 -7.10
C GLU A 50 0.80 -4.53 -7.60
N ASN A 51 -0.12 -5.49 -7.50
CA ASN A 51 -1.50 -5.29 -7.93
C ASN A 51 -2.26 -4.36 -6.98
N VAL A 52 -1.98 -4.42 -5.67
CA VAL A 52 -2.52 -3.43 -4.71
C VAL A 52 -2.01 -2.03 -5.06
N ASN A 53 -0.71 -1.88 -5.27
CA ASN A 53 -0.11 -0.59 -5.61
C ASN A 53 -0.70 -0.02 -6.90
N TYR A 54 -0.89 -0.85 -7.94
CA TYR A 54 -1.54 -0.42 -9.17
C TYR A 54 -2.99 0.02 -8.93
N HIS A 55 -3.75 -0.75 -8.16
CA HIS A 55 -5.12 -0.40 -7.81
C HIS A 55 -5.21 0.89 -6.99
N GLN A 56 -4.32 1.09 -6.02
CA GLN A 56 -4.31 2.26 -5.16
C GLN A 56 -4.19 3.58 -5.96
N LYS A 57 -3.52 3.55 -7.12
CA LYS A 57 -3.43 4.72 -8.02
C LYS A 57 -4.78 5.20 -8.57
N SER A 58 -5.80 4.34 -8.62
CA SER A 58 -7.14 4.67 -9.11
C SER A 58 -8.26 4.43 -8.08
N CYS A 59 -7.90 4.04 -6.86
CA CYS A 59 -8.85 3.78 -5.79
C CYS A 59 -9.22 5.10 -5.09
N ILE A 60 -10.44 5.60 -5.32
CA ILE A 60 -10.91 6.87 -4.75
C ILE A 60 -10.74 6.88 -3.22
N SER A 61 -11.21 5.84 -2.53
CA SER A 61 -11.13 5.77 -1.07
C SER A 61 -9.69 5.79 -0.54
N TYR A 62 -8.76 5.13 -1.24
CA TYR A 62 -7.34 5.20 -0.89
C TYR A 62 -6.76 6.60 -1.13
N LEU A 63 -7.09 7.20 -2.29
CA LEU A 63 -6.58 8.52 -2.67
C LEU A 63 -7.08 9.63 -1.73
N LEU A 64 -8.28 9.49 -1.17
CA LEU A 64 -8.80 10.41 -0.15
C LEU A 64 -7.98 10.30 1.14
N ILE A 65 -7.81 9.08 1.67
CA ILE A 65 -7.01 8.84 2.89
C ILE A 65 -5.56 9.32 2.71
N ASP A 66 -4.95 9.04 1.56
CA ASP A 66 -3.57 9.45 1.27
C ASP A 66 -3.46 10.99 1.21
N LYS A 67 -4.44 11.67 0.60
CA LYS A 67 -4.52 13.13 0.59
C LYS A 67 -4.72 13.70 1.99
N ASP A 68 -5.62 13.13 2.78
CA ASP A 68 -5.88 13.58 4.14
C ASP A 68 -4.60 13.53 4.97
N ARG A 69 -3.86 12.41 4.90
CA ARG A 69 -2.54 12.28 5.54
C ARG A 69 -1.54 13.35 5.08
N ILE A 70 -1.45 13.60 3.78
CA ILE A 70 -0.54 14.63 3.23
C ILE A 70 -0.94 16.03 3.74
N TYR A 71 -2.24 16.32 3.82
CA TYR A 71 -2.72 17.60 4.33
C TYR A 71 -2.48 17.74 5.83
N GLU A 72 -2.65 16.67 6.62
CA GLU A 72 -2.30 16.66 8.05
C GLU A 72 -0.82 16.96 8.29
N GLU A 73 0.07 16.29 7.53
CA GLU A 73 1.53 16.55 7.60
C GLU A 73 1.85 18.02 7.24
N LYS A 74 1.23 18.54 6.17
CA LYS A 74 1.43 19.93 5.75
C LYS A 74 0.90 20.92 6.78
N ILE A 75 -0.27 20.66 7.39
CA ILE A 75 -0.86 21.50 8.43
C ILE A 75 0.08 21.53 9.65
N SER A 76 0.56 20.37 10.10
CA SER A 76 1.50 20.28 11.21
C SER A 76 2.79 21.06 10.94
N PHE A 77 3.34 20.93 9.74
CA PHE A 77 4.52 21.71 9.33
C PHE A 77 4.26 23.22 9.37
N LEU A 78 3.15 23.68 8.80
CA LEU A 78 2.80 25.10 8.76
C LEU A 78 2.53 25.66 10.16
N GLN A 79 1.93 24.89 11.06
CA GLN A 79 1.72 25.27 12.46
C GLN A 79 3.04 25.51 13.18
N GLU A 80 4.05 24.65 12.96
CA GLU A 80 5.38 24.82 13.53
C GLU A 80 6.10 26.06 12.96
N GLU A 81 5.96 26.34 11.67
CA GLU A 81 6.50 27.56 11.08
C GLU A 81 5.84 28.83 11.62
N LEU A 82 4.51 28.82 11.76
CA LEU A 82 3.76 29.94 12.34
C LEU A 82 4.21 30.21 13.78
N LYS A 83 4.32 29.17 14.61
CA LYS A 83 4.80 29.29 15.99
C LYS A 83 6.19 29.91 16.08
N LYS A 84 7.11 29.53 15.18
CA LYS A 84 8.45 30.14 15.11
C LYS A 84 8.37 31.63 14.77
N LYS A 85 7.55 31.99 13.78
CA LYS A 85 7.36 33.39 13.38
C LYS A 85 6.73 34.21 14.52
N GLU A 86 5.76 33.67 15.23
CA GLU A 86 5.15 34.31 16.40
C GLU A 86 6.19 34.61 17.48
N LEU A 87 7.07 33.66 17.79
CA LEU A 87 8.17 33.86 18.74
C LEU A 87 9.13 34.96 18.27
N THR A 88 9.52 34.98 16.99
CA THR A 88 10.36 36.05 16.43
C THR A 88 9.70 37.42 16.55
N ILE A 89 8.40 37.52 16.23
CA ILE A 89 7.66 38.78 16.32
C ILE A 89 7.63 39.27 17.77
N GLN A 90 7.35 38.39 18.74
CA GLN A 90 7.36 38.74 20.16
C GLN A 90 8.73 39.22 20.64
N GLN A 91 9.83 38.64 20.12
CA GLN A 91 11.18 39.08 20.45
C GLN A 91 11.47 40.48 19.91
N LEU A 92 11.08 40.76 18.65
CA LEU A 92 11.26 42.08 18.04
C LEU A 92 10.42 43.16 18.73
N GLN A 93 9.19 42.84 19.13
CA GLN A 93 8.32 43.76 19.87
C GLN A 93 8.88 44.14 21.25
N LYS A 94 9.70 43.29 21.88
CA LYS A 94 10.37 43.59 23.15
C LYS A 94 11.61 44.49 23.01
N GLN A 95 12.09 44.69 21.78
CA GLN A 95 13.26 45.53 21.48
C GLN A 95 12.88 46.97 21.11
N MET A 96 11.59 47.26 21.00
CA MET A 96 11.01 48.61 20.79
C MET A 96 10.55 49.21 22.12
#